data_AF-A0A2V5P096-F1
#
_entry.id   AF-A0A2V5P096-F1
#
_cell.length_a   1.000
_cell.length_b   1.000
_cell.length_c   1.000
_cell.angle_alpha   90.00
_cell.angle_beta   90.00
_cell.angle_gamma   90.00
#
_symmetry.space_group_name_H-M   'P 1'
#
loop_
_entity.id
_entity.type
_entity.pdbx_description
1 polymer ?
#
loop_
_entity_poly.entity_id
_entity_poly.type
_entity_poly.pdbx_seq_one_letter_code
_entity_poly.pdbx_strand_id
1 'polypeptide(L)' 'MKLSEIPAPDFDLAMTLDSGQVFHWEKAGGGFVGTIGDLAVYVEQKGDVLKVRCGATLARSPRRPLP' A
#
# COMPACT_ATOMS: atom_id res chain seq x y z
N MET A 1 4.05 13.38 3.01
CA MET A 1 3.67 12.19 2.22
C MET A 1 3.12 12.66 0.88
N LYS A 2 3.65 12.17 -0.24
CA LYS A 2 3.25 12.59 -1.59
C LYS A 2 2.36 11.52 -2.23
N LEU A 3 1.29 11.96 -2.89
CA LEU A 3 0.47 11.12 -3.74
C LEU A 3 1.10 11.10 -5.13
N SER A 4 1.53 9.92 -5.57
CA SER A 4 2.06 9.70 -6.92
C SER A 4 0.96 9.09 -7.79
N GLU A 5 0.92 9.49 -9.05
CA GLU A 5 -0.01 8.96 -10.06
C GLU A 5 0.79 8.25 -11.15
N ILE A 6 0.42 7.01 -11.45
CA ILE A 6 1.10 6.14 -12.39
C ILE A 6 0.07 5.68 -13.42
N PRO A 7 0.26 5.95 -14.73
CA PRO A 7 -0.58 5.38 -15.78
C PRO A 7 -0.49 3.85 -15.76
N ALA A 8 -1.63 3.17 -15.75
CA ALA A 8 -1.77 1.73 -15.62
C ALA A 8 -3.02 1.23 -16.39
N PRO A 9 -3.05 1.36 -17.73
CA PRO A 9 -4.24 1.04 -18.55
C PRO A 9 -4.58 -0.45 -18.60
N ASP A 10 -3.58 -1.33 -18.45
CA ASP A 10 -3.76 -2.79 -18.51
C ASP A 10 -3.62 -3.47 -17.14
N PHE A 11 -3.64 -2.67 -16.06
CA PHE A 11 -3.49 -3.16 -14.70
C PHE A 11 -4.85 -3.22 -14.01
N ASP A 12 -5.13 -4.29 -13.28
CA ASP A 12 -6.26 -4.34 -12.36
C ASP A 12 -5.75 -4.62 -10.95
N LEU A 13 -5.87 -3.62 -10.08
CA LEU A 13 -5.39 -3.67 -8.72
C LEU A 13 -6.11 -4.74 -7.89
N ALA A 14 -7.42 -4.88 -8.05
CA ALA A 14 -8.21 -5.83 -7.28
C ALA A 14 -7.87 -7.27 -7.70
N MET A 15 -7.86 -7.57 -9.00
CA MET A 15 -7.47 -8.88 -9.51
C MET A 15 -6.05 -9.26 -9.09
N THR A 16 -5.12 -8.29 -9.08
CA THR A 16 -3.73 -8.55 -8.68
C THR A 16 -3.62 -8.92 -7.20
N LEU A 17 -4.32 -8.19 -6.33
CA LEU A 17 -4.25 -8.40 -4.88
C LEU A 17 -5.06 -9.63 -4.42
N ASP A 18 -6.19 -9.91 -5.05
CA ASP A 18 -7.04 -11.07 -4.73
C ASP A 18 -6.49 -12.40 -5.24
N SER A 19 -5.51 -12.37 -6.16
CA SER A 19 -4.87 -13.59 -6.70
C SER A 19 -3.96 -14.32 -5.71
N GLY A 20 -3.89 -13.88 -4.45
CA GLY A 20 -3.12 -14.56 -3.38
C GLY A 20 -1.60 -14.41 -3.49
N GLN A 21 -1.10 -13.55 -4.39
CA GLN A 21 0.33 -13.27 -4.53
C GLN A 21 0.89 -12.37 -3.43
N VAL A 22 0.05 -11.80 -2.54
CA VAL A 22 0.51 -10.78 -1.59
C VAL A 22 -0.23 -10.86 -0.26
N PHE A 23 0.49 -11.10 0.84
CA PHE A 23 -0.08 -11.44 2.17
C PHE A 23 -0.29 -10.25 3.12
N HIS A 24 -0.14 -9.01 2.66
CA HIS A 24 -0.13 -7.82 3.54
C HIS A 24 -1.02 -6.68 3.07
N TRP A 25 -2.06 -6.96 2.28
CA TRP A 25 -3.00 -5.92 1.85
C TRP A 25 -4.36 -6.10 2.50
N GLU A 26 -4.93 -4.99 2.94
CA GLU A 26 -6.27 -4.88 3.50
C GLU A 26 -7.03 -3.81 2.71
N LYS A 27 -8.29 -4.07 2.39
CA LYS A 27 -9.14 -3.10 1.70
C LYS A 27 -9.50 -1.96 2.66
N ALA A 28 -9.26 -0.71 2.26
CA ALA A 28 -9.57 0.48 3.05
C ALA A 28 -10.12 1.59 2.17
N GLY A 29 -11.40 1.95 2.37
CA GLY A 29 -12.08 2.94 1.55
C GLY A 29 -12.17 2.51 0.07
N GLY A 30 -11.67 3.36 -0.83
CA GLY A 30 -11.66 3.10 -2.28
C GLY A 30 -10.46 2.28 -2.77
N GLY A 31 -9.51 1.96 -1.90
CA GLY A 31 -8.27 1.29 -2.27
C GLY A 31 -7.85 0.22 -1.25
N PHE A 32 -6.55 -0.04 -1.22
CA PHE A 32 -5.93 -1.04 -0.36
C PHE A 32 -4.77 -0.41 0.40
N VAL A 33 -4.64 -0.77 1.67
CA VAL A 33 -3.48 -0.46 2.51
C VAL A 33 -2.66 -1.71 2.71
N GLY A 34 -1.35 -1.57 2.72
CA GLY A 34 -0.48 -2.68 3.02
C GLY A 34 0.93 -2.26 3.33
N THR A 35 1.82 -3.24 3.42
CA THR A 35 3.24 -2.98 3.67
C THR A 35 4.10 -3.55 2.57
N ILE A 36 4.98 -2.72 2.00
CA ILE A 36 6.05 -3.16 1.11
C ILE A 36 7.37 -2.97 1.88
N GLY A 37 7.95 -4.06 2.36
CA GLY A 37 9.03 -4.00 3.35
C GLY A 37 8.58 -3.32 4.65
N ASP A 38 9.34 -2.34 5.13
CA ASP A 38 9.00 -1.54 6.33
C ASP A 38 8.18 -0.27 6.01
N LEU A 39 7.68 -0.13 4.77
CA LEU A 39 6.92 1.04 4.32
C LEU A 39 5.43 0.71 4.27
N ALA A 40 4.62 1.48 4.99
CA ALA A 40 3.17 1.47 4.81
C ALA A 40 2.82 2.11 3.47
N VAL A 41 2.01 1.46 2.65
CA VAL A 41 1.62 1.91 1.33
C VAL A 41 0.10 1.87 1.21
N TYR A 42 -0.49 2.94 0.69
CA TYR A 42 -1.86 2.97 0.22
C TYR A 42 -1.85 3.04 -1.30
N VAL A 43 -2.65 2.18 -1.93
CA VAL A 43 -2.85 2.13 -3.38
C VAL A 43 -4.32 2.16 -3.72
N GLU A 44 -4.69 2.97 -4.70
CA GLU A 44 -6.05 3.07 -5.22
C GLU A 44 -5.97 3.19 -6.73
N GLN A 45 -6.85 2.51 -7.44
CA GLN A 45 -6.96 2.65 -8.89
C GLN A 45 -8.19 3.49 -9.24
N LYS A 46 -8.00 4.49 -10.11
CA LYS A 46 -9.08 5.28 -10.70
C LYS A 46 -8.95 5.26 -12.22
N GLY A 47 -9.76 4.43 -12.87
CA GLY A 47 -9.63 4.14 -14.30
C GLY A 47 -8.22 3.61 -14.60
N ASP A 48 -7.56 4.21 -15.58
CA ASP A 48 -6.23 3.80 -16.04
C ASP A 48 -5.10 4.44 -15.24
N VAL A 49 -5.37 4.90 -14.01
CA VAL A 49 -4.36 5.55 -13.15
C VAL A 49 -4.32 4.89 -11.79
N LEU A 50 -3.12 4.43 -11.43
CA LEU A 50 -2.80 3.94 -10.11
C LEU A 50 -2.26 5.08 -9.25
N LYS A 51 -2.93 5.32 -8.13
CA LYS A 51 -2.63 6.34 -7.14
C LYS A 51 -1.93 5.69 -5.96
N VAL A 52 -0.70 6.12 -5.66
CA VAL A 52 0.14 5.52 -4.63
C VAL A 52 0.51 6.57 -3.58
N ARG A 53 0.33 6.23 -2.31
CA ARG A 53 0.86 7.00 -1.18
C ARG A 53 1.72 6.10 -0.32
N CYS A 54 3.00 6.45 -0.18
CA CYS A 54 3.89 5.80 0.76
C CYS A 54 3.93 6.60 2.06
N GLY A 55 3.69 5.91 3.17
CA GLY A 55 4.01 6.40 4.50
C GLY A 55 5.52 6.44 4.70
N ALA A 56 5.98 7.38 5.52
CA ALA A 56 7.33 7.33 6.06
C ALA A 56 7.32 6.32 7.21
N THR A 57 8.30 5.41 7.25
CA THR A 57 8.53 4.56 8.41
C THR A 57 8.79 5.46 9.62
N LEU A 58 7.93 5.40 10.63
CA LEU A 58 8.34 5.86 11.97
C LEU A 58 9.49 4.94 12.38
N ALA A 59 10.68 5.50 12.60
CA ALA A 59 11.80 4.73 13.15
C ALA A 59 11.26 3.91 14.31
N ARG A 60 11.43 2.57 14.23
CA ARG A 60 11.02 1.63 15.28
C ARG A 60 11.40 2.26 16.62
N SER A 61 10.41 2.65 17.43
CA SER A 61 10.69 3.13 18.78
C SER A 61 11.49 2.01 19.47
N PRO A 62 12.63 2.32 20.12
CA PRO A 62 13.41 1.28 20.78
C PRO A 62 12.47 0.57 21.76
N ARG A 63 12.32 -0.75 21.56
CA ARG A 63 11.49 -1.58 22.44
C ARG A 63 11.99 -1.35 23.85
N ARG A 64 11.17 -0.70 24.69
CA ARG A 64 11.45 -0.59 26.12
C ARG A 64 11.60 -2.03 26.64
N PRO A 65 12.71 -2.40 27.31
CA PRO A 65 12.80 -3.70 27.95
C PRO A 65 11.62 -3.84 28.91
N LEU A 66 10.90 -4.96 28.82
CA LEU A 66 9.89 -5.29 29.82
C LEU A 66 10.61 -5.50 31.18
N PRO A 67 10.02 -5.03 32.29
CA PRO A 67 10.61 -5.11 33.61
C PRO A 67 10.78 -6.56 34.10
#